data_AF-A0A1S3R5H9-F1
#
_entry.id   AF-A0A1S3R5H9-F1
#
_cell.length_a   1.000
_cell.length_b   1.000
_cell.length_c   1.000
_cell.angle_alpha   90.00
_cell.angle_beta   90.00
_cell.angle_gamma   90.00
#
_symmetry.space_group_name_H-M   'P 1'
#
loop_
_entity.id
_entity.type
_entity.pdbx_description
1 polymer ?
#
loop_
_entity_poly.entity_id
_entity_poly.type
_entity_poly.pdbx_seq_one_letter_code
_entity_poly.pdbx_strand_id
1 'polypeptide(L)'
;MCQFTPVVAWTLGVYLLVRQLQSGKQIQLYSVCVVCAEWRTVILRHHTNPRGMVNWGNCRPPLWYQDHWELAKAYMPRGQAGVKGAALCDASALLNLLNFCSHFNYVDQHCVREVIRCRNELMHSCEMRVCDQWMRRYQVSIQQLLQQFTHIPEVATAGQQILEMLAVDLSVLVPGVDQVDGSVPEGLEPISQWEMDLLRERLQELLTDTQDTEELLRLRDFLLANRDLSDQFSSELQTITSMETQWRRGGGAREGGGNEVETPE
;
A
#
# COMPACT_ATOMS: atom_id res chain seq x y z
N MET A 1 -5.29 -1.18 16.45
CA MET A 1 -4.53 -1.83 15.33
C MET A 1 -4.88 -3.31 15.20
N CYS A 2 -5.39 -3.77 14.06
CA CYS A 2 -5.48 -5.20 13.75
C CYS A 2 -4.48 -5.57 12.65
N GLN A 3 -3.36 -6.15 13.05
CA GLN A 3 -2.48 -6.87 12.13
C GLN A 3 -3.16 -8.19 11.76
N PHE A 4 -3.66 -8.27 10.53
CA PHE A 4 -4.09 -9.53 9.95
C PHE A 4 -2.87 -10.30 9.44
N THR A 5 -2.59 -11.46 10.04
CA THR A 5 -1.85 -12.56 9.41
C THR A 5 -2.61 -13.86 9.72
N PRO A 6 -2.83 -14.78 8.74
CA PRO A 6 -1.82 -15.30 7.81
C PRO A 6 -2.20 -15.23 6.31
N VAL A 7 -3.23 -14.46 5.92
CA VAL A 7 -3.61 -14.31 4.50
C VAL A 7 -2.63 -13.41 3.72
N VAL A 8 -1.92 -12.53 4.44
CA VAL A 8 -0.94 -11.57 3.87
C VAL A 8 0.34 -12.27 3.38
N ALA A 9 0.65 -13.49 3.85
CA ALA A 9 1.77 -14.28 3.36
C ALA A 9 1.54 -14.86 1.95
N TRP A 10 0.27 -15.07 1.56
CA TRP A 10 -0.09 -15.61 0.24
C TRP A 10 -0.13 -14.54 -0.85
N THR A 11 -0.47 -13.30 -0.52
CA THR A 11 -0.60 -12.19 -1.47
C THR A 11 0.74 -11.60 -1.91
N LEU A 12 1.75 -11.53 -1.03
CA LEU A 12 3.09 -11.03 -1.40
C LEU A 12 3.91 -12.04 -2.23
N GLY A 13 3.74 -13.36 -1.99
CA GLY A 13 4.43 -14.41 -2.75
C GLY A 13 3.97 -14.49 -4.22
N VAL A 14 2.69 -14.25 -4.49
CA VAL A 14 2.11 -14.25 -5.84
C VAL A 14 2.46 -12.96 -6.59
N TYR A 15 2.53 -11.82 -5.91
CA TYR A 15 2.85 -10.53 -6.54
C TYR A 15 4.29 -10.48 -7.09
N LEU A 16 5.25 -11.14 -6.41
CA LEU A 16 6.63 -11.24 -6.89
C LEU A 16 6.82 -12.27 -8.01
N LEU A 17 6.01 -13.33 -8.06
CA LEU A 17 6.03 -14.33 -9.14
C LEU A 17 5.37 -13.80 -10.43
N VAL A 18 4.34 -12.96 -10.31
CA VAL A 18 3.63 -12.33 -11.44
C VAL A 18 4.49 -11.27 -12.15
N ARG A 19 5.44 -10.64 -11.44
CA ARG A 19 6.35 -9.63 -12.04
C ARG A 19 7.45 -10.26 -12.92
N GLN A 20 7.72 -11.57 -12.80
CA GLN A 20 8.75 -12.28 -13.58
C GLN A 20 8.20 -13.04 -14.81
N LEU A 21 6.87 -13.09 -15.03
CA LEU A 21 6.26 -13.85 -16.14
C LEU A 21 5.57 -12.98 -17.21
N GLN A 22 6.01 -11.73 -17.38
CA GLN A 22 5.70 -10.95 -18.59
C GLN A 22 6.54 -11.47 -19.77
N SER A 23 6.09 -12.56 -20.37
CA SER A 23 6.39 -12.86 -21.77
C SER A 23 5.09 -13.29 -22.45
N GLY A 24 4.40 -12.28 -22.98
CA GLY A 24 3.17 -12.46 -23.74
C GLY A 24 3.45 -13.26 -25.00
N LYS A 25 3.11 -14.55 -24.98
CA LYS A 25 2.98 -15.34 -26.20
C LYS A 25 1.50 -15.33 -26.61
N GLN A 26 1.24 -14.61 -27.69
CA GLN A 26 -0.02 -14.67 -28.42
C GLN A 26 -0.12 -16.08 -29.03
N ILE A 27 -0.85 -16.98 -28.36
CA ILE A 27 -1.02 -18.35 -28.85
C ILE A 27 -2.00 -18.28 -30.03
N GLN A 28 -1.46 -18.30 -31.25
CA GLN A 28 -2.23 -18.64 -32.43
C GLN A 28 -2.69 -20.10 -32.31
N LEU A 29 -3.99 -20.30 -32.11
CA LEU A 29 -4.61 -21.61 -32.02
C LEU A 29 -4.58 -22.28 -33.40
N TYR A 30 -3.56 -23.11 -33.64
CA TYR A 30 -3.48 -23.98 -34.82
C TYR A 30 -4.32 -25.25 -34.60
N SER A 31 -5.10 -25.61 -35.64
CA SER A 31 -6.14 -26.64 -35.75
C SER A 31 -7.49 -26.29 -35.10
N VAL A 32 -8.47 -25.99 -35.96
CA VAL A 32 -9.81 -25.54 -35.60
C VAL A 32 -10.64 -26.76 -35.20
N CYS A 33 -10.63 -27.13 -33.91
CA CYS A 33 -11.66 -28.01 -33.38
C CYS A 33 -13.04 -27.41 -33.71
N VAL A 34 -13.89 -28.16 -34.41
CA VAL A 34 -15.21 -27.69 -34.88
C VAL A 34 -16.06 -27.19 -33.71
N VAL A 35 -16.08 -27.95 -32.60
CA VAL A 35 -16.81 -27.58 -31.37
C VAL A 35 -16.26 -26.28 -30.77
N CYS A 36 -14.94 -26.11 -30.70
CA CYS A 36 -14.35 -24.86 -30.21
C CYS A 36 -14.65 -23.67 -31.13
N ALA A 37 -14.76 -23.90 -32.43
CA ALA A 37 -15.13 -22.86 -33.41
C ALA A 37 -16.59 -22.42 -33.27
N GLU A 38 -17.49 -23.36 -33.02
CA GLU A 38 -18.89 -23.08 -32.73
C GLU A 38 -19.04 -22.27 -31.44
N TRP A 39 -18.42 -22.71 -30.34
CA TRP A 39 -18.40 -21.96 -29.10
C TRP A 39 -17.85 -20.54 -29.27
N ARG A 40 -16.73 -20.39 -29.99
CA ARG A 40 -16.16 -19.07 -30.31
C ARG A 40 -17.18 -18.19 -31.05
N THR A 41 -17.90 -18.76 -32.01
CA THR A 41 -18.94 -18.06 -32.76
C THR A 41 -20.09 -17.62 -31.85
N VAL A 42 -20.54 -18.50 -30.95
CA VAL A 42 -21.59 -18.19 -29.96
C VAL A 42 -21.14 -17.10 -29.00
N ILE A 43 -19.94 -17.20 -28.43
CA ILE A 43 -19.38 -16.18 -27.52
C ILE A 43 -19.35 -14.81 -28.21
N LEU A 44 -18.81 -14.75 -29.43
CA LEU A 44 -18.74 -13.50 -30.20
C LEU A 44 -20.13 -12.95 -30.54
N ARG A 45 -21.07 -13.81 -30.93
CA ARG A 45 -22.45 -13.41 -31.24
C ARG A 45 -23.14 -12.77 -30.04
N HIS A 46 -22.90 -13.30 -28.85
CA HIS A 46 -23.56 -12.83 -27.63
C HIS A 46 -22.77 -11.75 -26.87
N HIS A 47 -21.57 -11.38 -27.33
CA HIS A 47 -20.76 -10.34 -26.72
C HIS A 47 -21.29 -8.94 -27.06
N THR A 48 -21.80 -8.22 -26.07
CA THR A 48 -22.45 -6.91 -26.26
C THR A 48 -21.47 -5.75 -26.34
N ASN A 49 -20.19 -5.95 -25.97
CA ASN A 49 -19.18 -4.92 -26.11
C ASN A 49 -18.57 -4.93 -27.53
N PRO A 50 -18.88 -3.94 -28.39
CA PRO A 50 -18.47 -3.92 -29.79
C PRO A 50 -16.99 -3.58 -30.00
N ARG A 51 -16.33 -3.02 -28.97
CA ARG A 51 -14.90 -2.67 -28.96
C ARG A 51 -14.07 -3.63 -28.12
N GLY A 52 -14.72 -4.60 -27.46
CA GLY A 52 -14.07 -5.54 -26.55
C GLY A 52 -13.34 -6.62 -27.32
N MET A 53 -12.01 -6.54 -27.36
CA MET A 53 -11.21 -7.66 -27.84
C MET A 53 -11.32 -8.80 -26.83
N VAL A 54 -11.90 -9.92 -27.26
CA VAL A 54 -11.92 -11.14 -26.46
C VAL A 54 -10.48 -11.63 -26.28
N ASN A 55 -10.03 -11.70 -25.02
CA ASN A 55 -8.71 -12.18 -24.70
C ASN A 55 -8.72 -13.70 -24.56
N TRP A 56 -8.62 -14.38 -25.71
CA TRP A 56 -8.65 -15.86 -25.78
C TRP A 56 -7.57 -16.55 -24.94
N GLY A 57 -6.48 -15.84 -24.60
CA GLY A 57 -5.43 -16.36 -23.72
C GLY A 57 -5.87 -16.58 -22.27
N ASN A 58 -7.02 -16.03 -21.86
CA ASN A 58 -7.56 -16.19 -20.52
C ASN A 58 -8.21 -17.56 -20.30
N CYS A 59 -8.67 -18.19 -21.37
CA CYS A 59 -9.52 -19.38 -21.32
C CYS A 59 -8.88 -20.57 -22.03
N ARG A 60 -9.34 -21.77 -21.68
CA ARG A 60 -8.99 -23.02 -22.33
C ARG A 60 -10.19 -23.54 -23.13
N PRO A 61 -10.25 -23.32 -24.46
CA PRO A 61 -11.41 -23.70 -25.28
C PRO A 61 -11.89 -25.15 -25.12
N PRO A 62 -11.01 -26.16 -24.97
CA PRO A 62 -11.47 -27.53 -24.74
C PRO A 62 -12.26 -27.74 -23.43
N LEU A 63 -12.24 -26.79 -22.51
CA LEU A 63 -12.92 -26.89 -21.21
C LEU A 63 -14.25 -26.14 -21.17
N TRP A 64 -14.63 -25.38 -22.20
CA TRP A 64 -15.86 -24.57 -22.15
C TRP A 64 -17.15 -25.35 -21.87
N TYR A 65 -17.20 -26.63 -22.24
CA TYR A 65 -18.36 -27.49 -22.01
C TYR A 65 -18.36 -28.18 -20.63
N GLN A 66 -17.21 -28.22 -19.93
CA GLN A 66 -17.07 -28.88 -18.63
C GLN A 66 -16.94 -27.87 -17.48
N ASP A 67 -16.29 -26.74 -17.75
CA ASP A 67 -15.96 -25.72 -16.77
C ASP A 67 -16.50 -24.37 -17.27
N HIS A 68 -17.68 -23.99 -16.75
CA HIS A 68 -18.33 -22.73 -17.07
C HIS A 68 -17.47 -21.51 -16.68
N TRP A 69 -16.50 -21.68 -15.78
CA TRP A 69 -15.56 -20.61 -15.45
C TRP A 69 -14.63 -20.27 -16.60
N GLU A 70 -14.20 -21.26 -17.38
CA GLU A 70 -13.38 -21.06 -18.57
C GLU A 70 -14.15 -20.29 -19.65
N LEU A 71 -15.47 -20.46 -19.72
CA LEU A 71 -16.34 -19.65 -20.58
C LEU A 71 -16.41 -18.20 -20.09
N ALA A 72 -16.64 -18.00 -18.79
CA ALA A 72 -16.73 -16.65 -18.19
C ALA A 72 -15.43 -15.84 -18.39
N LYS A 73 -14.25 -16.49 -18.33
CA LYS A 73 -12.95 -15.85 -18.56
C LYS A 73 -12.79 -15.21 -19.95
N ALA A 74 -13.52 -15.70 -20.95
CA ALA A 74 -13.51 -15.10 -22.29
C ALA A 74 -14.04 -13.65 -22.29
N TYR A 75 -14.90 -13.30 -21.34
CA TYR A 75 -15.47 -11.95 -21.22
C TYR A 75 -14.57 -10.99 -20.43
N MET A 76 -13.44 -11.44 -19.87
CA MET A 76 -12.54 -10.57 -19.13
C MET A 76 -11.69 -9.69 -20.06
N PRO A 77 -11.59 -8.37 -19.80
CA PRO A 77 -10.83 -7.44 -20.64
C PRO A 77 -9.30 -7.61 -20.52
N ARG A 78 -8.81 -8.18 -19.40
CA ARG A 78 -7.39 -8.44 -19.11
C ARG A 78 -7.25 -9.81 -18.47
N GLY A 79 -6.05 -10.38 -18.51
CA GLY A 79 -5.86 -11.81 -18.28
C GLY A 79 -5.28 -12.25 -16.94
N GLN A 80 -5.75 -13.42 -16.50
CA GLN A 80 -5.23 -14.28 -15.44
C GLN A 80 -4.86 -15.62 -16.08
N ALA A 81 -3.87 -15.60 -17.00
CA ALA A 81 -3.47 -16.80 -17.72
C ALA A 81 -2.93 -17.86 -16.74
N GLY A 82 -3.51 -19.06 -16.75
CA GLY A 82 -2.99 -20.21 -16.01
C GLY A 82 -3.69 -20.55 -14.68
N VAL A 83 -4.51 -19.66 -14.11
CA VAL A 83 -5.29 -19.96 -12.89
C VAL A 83 -6.52 -20.78 -13.27
N LYS A 84 -6.82 -21.87 -12.54
CA LYS A 84 -7.92 -22.80 -12.85
C LYS A 84 -9.06 -22.68 -11.84
N GLY A 85 -10.30 -22.74 -12.33
CA GLY A 85 -11.50 -22.83 -11.51
C GLY A 85 -11.90 -21.54 -10.78
N ALA A 86 -13.18 -21.49 -10.37
CA ALA A 86 -13.76 -20.35 -9.66
C ALA A 86 -13.18 -20.15 -8.25
N ALA A 87 -12.79 -21.23 -7.58
CA ALA A 87 -12.28 -21.19 -6.20
C ALA A 87 -10.94 -20.46 -6.02
N LEU A 88 -10.17 -20.32 -7.11
CA LEU A 88 -8.83 -19.69 -7.09
C LEU A 88 -8.82 -18.30 -7.74
N CYS A 89 -9.99 -17.77 -8.10
CA CYS A 89 -10.12 -16.52 -8.83
C CYS A 89 -11.10 -15.59 -8.10
N ASP A 90 -10.95 -14.29 -8.34
CA ASP A 90 -11.98 -13.33 -7.93
C ASP A 90 -13.23 -13.45 -8.82
N ALA A 91 -14.31 -12.76 -8.43
CA ALA A 91 -15.57 -12.76 -9.18
C ALA A 91 -15.50 -12.02 -10.54
N SER A 92 -14.32 -11.54 -10.98
CA SER A 92 -14.16 -10.72 -12.18
C SER A 92 -14.73 -11.39 -13.43
N ALA A 93 -14.45 -12.67 -13.64
CA ALA A 93 -14.91 -13.39 -14.83
C ALA A 93 -16.45 -13.44 -14.90
N LEU A 94 -17.09 -13.79 -13.79
CA LEU A 94 -18.55 -13.83 -13.69
C LEU A 94 -19.18 -12.44 -13.88
N LEU A 95 -18.65 -11.41 -13.22
CA LEU A 95 -19.18 -10.05 -13.33
C LEU A 95 -19.05 -9.50 -14.76
N ASN A 96 -17.93 -9.77 -15.44
CA ASN A 96 -17.76 -9.38 -16.84
C ASN A 96 -18.68 -10.16 -17.78
N LEU A 97 -18.90 -11.46 -17.52
CA LEU A 97 -19.88 -12.25 -18.26
C LEU A 97 -21.29 -11.65 -18.13
N LEU A 98 -21.73 -11.34 -16.92
CA LEU A 98 -23.03 -10.70 -16.67
C LEU A 98 -23.14 -9.34 -17.36
N ASN A 99 -22.05 -8.57 -17.40
CA ASN A 99 -22.04 -7.23 -17.99
C ASN A 99 -22.02 -7.23 -19.53
N PHE A 100 -21.37 -8.22 -20.15
CA PHE A 100 -21.06 -8.21 -21.58
C PHE A 100 -21.70 -9.35 -22.38
N CYS A 101 -22.50 -10.22 -21.78
CA CYS A 101 -23.21 -11.28 -22.49
C CYS A 101 -24.70 -10.97 -22.60
N SER A 102 -25.21 -10.95 -23.84
CA SER A 102 -26.62 -10.63 -24.14
C SER A 102 -27.64 -11.59 -23.51
N HIS A 103 -27.23 -12.80 -23.12
CA HIS A 103 -28.09 -13.72 -22.36
C HIS A 103 -28.50 -13.16 -20.98
N PHE A 104 -27.72 -12.23 -20.43
CA PHE A 104 -27.99 -11.59 -19.14
C PHE A 104 -28.59 -10.18 -19.30
N ASN A 105 -29.11 -9.82 -20.48
CA ASN A 105 -29.75 -8.52 -20.70
C ASN A 105 -30.97 -8.25 -19.79
N TYR A 106 -31.53 -9.30 -19.15
CA TYR A 106 -32.59 -9.14 -18.15
C TYR A 106 -32.08 -8.59 -16.81
N VAL A 107 -30.77 -8.65 -16.55
CA VAL A 107 -30.13 -8.13 -15.34
C VAL A 107 -29.83 -6.65 -15.54
N ASP A 108 -30.14 -5.83 -14.53
CA ASP A 108 -29.73 -4.42 -14.57
C ASP A 108 -28.19 -4.29 -14.59
N GLN A 109 -27.66 -3.89 -15.75
CA GLN A 109 -26.23 -3.67 -15.96
C GLN A 109 -25.68 -2.54 -15.08
N HIS A 110 -26.50 -1.63 -14.55
CA HIS A 110 -26.05 -0.66 -13.57
C HIS A 110 -25.61 -1.37 -12.29
N CYS A 111 -26.42 -2.31 -11.76
CA CYS A 111 -26.05 -3.08 -10.57
C CYS A 111 -24.75 -3.88 -10.78
N VAL A 112 -24.58 -4.52 -11.94
CA VAL A 112 -23.36 -5.27 -12.26
C VAL A 112 -22.14 -4.34 -12.30
N ARG A 113 -22.24 -3.19 -13.00
CA ARG A 113 -21.14 -2.22 -13.11
C ARG A 113 -20.76 -1.61 -11.77
N GLU A 114 -21.72 -1.37 -10.89
CA GLU A 114 -21.48 -0.85 -9.55
C GLU A 114 -20.68 -1.84 -8.69
N VAL A 115 -21.00 -3.15 -8.76
CA VAL A 115 -20.21 -4.19 -8.08
C VAL A 115 -18.81 -4.32 -8.69
N ILE A 116 -18.68 -4.26 -10.03
CA ILE A 116 -17.36 -4.22 -10.70
C ILE A 116 -16.54 -3.03 -10.22
N ARG A 117 -17.16 -1.84 -10.10
CA ARG A 117 -16.49 -0.62 -9.64
C ARG A 117 -15.97 -0.79 -8.23
N CYS A 118 -16.82 -1.24 -7.29
CA CYS A 118 -16.40 -1.49 -5.91
C CYS A 118 -15.25 -2.51 -5.87
N ARG A 119 -15.36 -3.65 -6.58
CA ARG A 119 -14.27 -4.63 -6.64
C ARG A 119 -12.97 -3.99 -7.13
N ASN A 120 -13.02 -3.21 -8.20
CA ASN A 120 -11.84 -2.57 -8.76
C ASN A 120 -11.25 -1.52 -7.80
N GLU A 121 -12.07 -0.73 -7.13
CA GLU A 121 -11.61 0.23 -6.11
C GLU A 121 -10.89 -0.49 -4.97
N LEU A 122 -11.46 -1.58 -4.45
CA LEU A 122 -10.84 -2.39 -3.42
C LEU A 122 -9.52 -2.98 -3.89
N MET A 123 -9.50 -3.62 -5.07
CA MET A 123 -8.30 -4.26 -5.62
C MET A 123 -7.17 -3.29 -5.99
N HIS A 124 -7.47 -2.01 -6.20
CA HIS A 124 -6.46 -0.96 -6.44
C HIS A 124 -6.11 -0.17 -5.17
N SER A 125 -6.74 -0.45 -4.03
CA SER A 125 -6.34 0.12 -2.74
C SER A 125 -5.01 -0.50 -2.31
N CYS A 126 -3.96 0.31 -2.18
CA CYS A 126 -2.61 -0.15 -1.83
C CYS A 126 -2.57 -0.91 -0.49
N GLU A 127 -3.42 -0.53 0.45
CA GLU A 127 -3.50 -1.12 1.78
C GLU A 127 -4.73 -2.03 1.97
N MET A 128 -5.56 -2.21 0.92
CA MET A 128 -6.86 -2.89 0.99
C MET A 128 -7.79 -2.30 2.07
N ARG A 129 -7.59 -1.02 2.42
CA ARG A 129 -8.40 -0.30 3.40
C ARG A 129 -9.57 0.38 2.72
N VAL A 130 -10.73 0.31 3.37
CA VAL A 130 -11.98 0.95 2.96
C VAL A 130 -12.67 1.53 4.19
N CYS A 131 -13.35 2.66 4.05
CA CYS A 131 -14.12 3.27 5.14
C CYS A 131 -15.52 2.65 5.25
N ASP A 132 -16.19 2.85 6.38
CA ASP A 132 -17.53 2.29 6.62
C ASP A 132 -18.57 2.74 5.59
N GLN A 133 -18.47 3.98 5.11
CA GLN A 133 -19.35 4.47 4.06
C GLN A 133 -19.17 3.66 2.76
N TRP A 134 -17.94 3.30 2.43
CA TRP A 134 -17.64 2.45 1.29
C TRP A 134 -18.19 1.04 1.48
N MET A 135 -18.00 0.44 2.67
CA MET A 135 -18.52 -0.89 3.00
C MET A 135 -20.05 -0.96 2.90
N ARG A 136 -20.76 0.04 3.45
CA ARG A 136 -22.22 0.15 3.32
C ARG A 136 -22.65 0.24 1.86
N ARG A 137 -21.97 1.06 1.06
CA ARG A 137 -22.23 1.15 -0.38
C ARG A 137 -22.02 -0.19 -1.08
N TYR A 138 -20.94 -0.90 -0.77
CA TYR A 138 -20.65 -2.21 -1.35
C TYR A 138 -21.71 -3.26 -0.99
N GLN A 139 -22.14 -3.30 0.26
CA GLN A 139 -23.22 -4.17 0.72
C GLN A 139 -24.53 -3.91 -0.04
N VAL A 140 -24.93 -2.64 -0.18
CA VAL A 140 -26.12 -2.25 -0.95
C VAL A 140 -25.98 -2.68 -2.42
N SER A 141 -24.82 -2.45 -3.04
CA SER A 141 -24.59 -2.85 -4.44
C SER A 141 -24.68 -4.36 -4.64
N ILE A 142 -24.10 -5.16 -3.74
CA ILE A 142 -24.22 -6.64 -3.76
C ILE A 142 -25.68 -7.06 -3.59
N GLN A 143 -26.39 -6.49 -2.62
CA GLN A 143 -27.79 -6.81 -2.35
C GLN A 143 -28.67 -6.54 -3.59
N GLN A 144 -28.50 -5.37 -4.22
CA GLN A 144 -29.23 -5.00 -5.43
C GLN A 144 -28.94 -5.95 -6.59
N LEU A 145 -27.69 -6.38 -6.76
CA LEU A 145 -27.32 -7.35 -7.78
C LEU A 145 -27.95 -8.73 -7.51
N LEU A 146 -27.87 -9.23 -6.27
CA LEU A 146 -28.44 -10.53 -5.88
C LEU A 146 -29.96 -10.57 -6.05
N GLN A 147 -30.64 -9.45 -5.82
CA GLN A 147 -32.09 -9.34 -6.03
C GLN A 147 -32.51 -9.64 -7.48
N GLN A 148 -31.65 -9.38 -8.46
CA GLN A 148 -31.89 -9.69 -9.88
C GLN A 148 -31.96 -11.21 -10.16
N PHE A 149 -31.42 -12.04 -9.26
CA PHE A 149 -31.31 -13.49 -9.42
C PHE A 149 -32.13 -14.29 -8.40
N THR A 150 -33.07 -13.63 -7.71
CA THR A 150 -33.94 -14.28 -6.69
C THR A 150 -34.78 -15.44 -7.24
N HIS A 151 -35.02 -15.46 -8.56
CA HIS A 151 -35.68 -16.56 -9.25
C HIS A 151 -34.81 -17.83 -9.38
N ILE A 152 -33.51 -17.76 -9.10
CA ILE A 152 -32.58 -18.89 -9.10
C ILE A 152 -32.34 -19.32 -7.64
N PRO A 153 -32.87 -20.47 -7.18
CA PRO A 153 -32.80 -20.89 -5.78
C PRO A 153 -31.39 -20.98 -5.21
N GLU A 154 -30.43 -21.45 -6.01
CA GLU A 154 -29.03 -21.58 -5.62
C GLU A 154 -28.39 -20.21 -5.38
N VAL A 155 -28.72 -19.22 -6.22
CA VAL A 155 -28.22 -17.84 -6.06
C VAL A 155 -28.91 -17.15 -4.91
N ALA A 156 -30.20 -17.39 -4.67
CA ALA A 156 -30.91 -16.87 -3.50
C ALA A 156 -30.29 -17.40 -2.19
N THR A 157 -29.95 -18.69 -2.15
CA THR A 157 -29.30 -19.33 -0.99
C THR A 157 -27.90 -18.76 -0.75
N ALA A 158 -27.07 -18.72 -1.80
CA ALA A 158 -25.72 -18.13 -1.71
C ALA A 158 -25.78 -16.63 -1.37
N GLY A 159 -26.76 -15.92 -1.92
CA GLY A 159 -26.99 -14.51 -1.67
C GLY A 159 -27.31 -14.22 -0.20
N GLN A 160 -28.14 -15.05 0.42
CA GLN A 160 -28.43 -14.94 1.86
C GLN A 160 -27.17 -15.14 2.70
N GLN A 161 -26.35 -16.15 2.39
CA GLN A 161 -25.07 -16.38 3.09
C GLN A 161 -24.10 -15.20 2.94
N ILE A 162 -24.05 -14.58 1.75
CA ILE A 162 -23.23 -13.39 1.50
C ILE A 162 -23.72 -12.21 2.34
N LEU A 163 -25.03 -11.98 2.40
CA LEU A 163 -25.61 -10.88 3.19
C LEU A 163 -25.38 -11.08 4.69
N GLU A 164 -25.50 -12.32 5.18
CA GLU A 164 -25.19 -12.66 6.57
C GLU A 164 -23.72 -12.39 6.89
N MET A 165 -22.79 -12.82 6.01
CA MET A 165 -21.37 -12.54 6.17
C MET A 165 -21.06 -11.03 6.18
N LEU A 166 -21.72 -10.24 5.32
CA LEU A 166 -21.55 -8.79 5.27
C LEU A 166 -22.16 -8.06 6.47
N ALA A 167 -23.11 -8.68 7.17
CA ALA A 167 -23.75 -8.12 8.36
C ALA A 167 -22.96 -8.41 9.66
N VAL A 168 -21.96 -9.29 9.62
CA VAL A 168 -21.12 -9.58 10.79
C VAL A 168 -20.31 -8.33 11.13
N ASP A 169 -20.50 -7.83 12.35
CA ASP A 169 -19.64 -6.83 12.94
C ASP A 169 -18.31 -7.48 13.34
N LEU A 170 -17.28 -7.22 12.56
CA LEU A 170 -15.91 -7.67 12.81
C LEU A 170 -15.07 -6.58 13.50
N SER A 171 -15.72 -5.59 14.12
CA SER A 171 -15.02 -4.64 14.97
C SER A 171 -14.34 -5.41 16.11
N VAL A 172 -13.02 -5.52 16.01
CA VAL A 172 -12.21 -6.00 17.12
C VAL A 172 -12.03 -4.80 18.02
N LEU A 173 -12.82 -4.74 19.09
CA LEU A 173 -12.51 -3.89 20.23
C LEU A 173 -11.20 -4.43 20.78
N VAL A 174 -10.09 -3.73 20.54
CA VAL A 174 -8.81 -4.07 21.16
C VAL A 174 -8.61 -3.12 22.34
N PRO A 175 -8.96 -3.52 23.57
CA PRO A 175 -8.80 -2.65 24.73
C PRO A 175 -7.32 -2.27 24.84
N GLY A 176 -7.01 -0.98 24.70
CA GLY A 176 -5.65 -0.45 24.78
C GLY A 176 -4.89 -0.27 23.45
N VAL A 177 -5.43 -0.70 22.29
CA VAL A 177 -4.75 -0.58 20.97
C VAL A 177 -5.55 0.29 19.97
N ASP A 178 -6.74 0.75 20.36
CA ASP A 178 -7.44 1.83 19.66
C ASP A 178 -7.10 3.22 20.25
N GLN A 179 -6.10 3.27 21.13
CA GLN A 179 -5.30 4.49 21.26
C GLN A 179 -4.48 4.61 19.98
N VAL A 180 -4.65 5.75 19.30
CA VAL A 180 -3.87 6.16 18.13
C VAL A 180 -2.40 5.78 18.35
N ASP A 181 -1.76 5.17 17.36
CA ASP A 181 -0.31 4.97 17.34
C ASP A 181 0.34 6.37 17.33
N GLY A 182 0.55 6.94 18.52
CA GLY A 182 0.80 8.37 18.73
C GLY A 182 0.24 8.95 20.03
N SER A 183 -0.65 8.23 20.72
CA SER A 183 -0.92 8.48 22.14
C SER A 183 0.27 7.95 22.92
N VAL A 184 1.17 8.86 23.32
CA VAL A 184 2.31 8.55 24.18
C VAL A 184 1.78 7.79 25.40
N PRO A 185 2.18 6.52 25.64
CA PRO A 185 1.78 5.82 26.84
C PRO A 185 2.28 6.61 28.05
N GLU A 186 1.36 6.93 28.96
CA GLU A 186 1.69 7.56 30.23
C GLU A 186 2.67 6.63 30.98
N GLY A 187 3.96 6.98 30.97
CA GLY A 187 5.04 6.18 31.55
C GLY A 187 6.20 5.82 30.61
N LEU A 188 6.14 6.16 29.31
CA LEU A 188 7.33 6.20 28.46
C LEU A 188 7.78 7.65 28.32
N GLU A 189 9.03 7.94 28.68
CA GLU A 189 9.60 9.27 28.44
C GLU A 189 9.47 9.59 26.93
N PRO A 190 8.97 10.79 26.57
CA PRO A 190 8.81 11.18 25.18
C PRO A 190 10.08 10.94 24.38
N ILE A 191 9.98 10.54 23.11
CA ILE A 191 11.15 10.39 22.22
C ILE A 191 12.00 11.68 22.22
N SER A 192 11.35 12.84 22.35
CA SER A 192 12.01 14.14 22.49
C SER A 192 12.91 14.25 23.72
N GLN A 193 12.62 13.53 24.81
CA GLN A 193 13.43 13.50 26.01
C GLN A 193 14.71 12.69 25.78
N TRP A 194 14.61 11.53 25.14
CA TRP A 194 15.77 10.72 24.74
C TRP A 194 16.68 11.43 23.75
N GLU A 195 16.09 12.10 22.76
CA GLU A 195 16.85 12.92 21.80
C GLU A 195 17.58 14.07 22.51
N MET A 196 16.93 14.71 23.49
CA MET A 196 17.53 15.77 24.30
C MET A 196 18.66 15.24 25.20
N ASP A 197 18.47 14.08 25.82
CA ASP A 197 19.50 13.48 26.68
C ASP A 197 20.71 13.02 25.87
N LEU A 198 20.50 12.45 24.69
CA LEU A 198 21.58 12.09 23.76
C LEU A 198 22.36 13.33 23.27
N LEU A 199 21.65 14.43 22.96
CA LEU A 199 22.30 15.69 22.62
C LEU A 199 23.15 16.23 23.78
N ARG A 200 22.66 16.11 25.02
CA ARG A 200 23.40 16.52 26.22
C ARG A 200 24.64 15.68 26.45
N GLU A 201 24.52 14.36 26.34
CA GLU A 201 25.66 13.43 26.45
C GLU A 201 26.72 13.75 25.40
N ARG A 202 26.32 13.91 24.13
CA ARG A 202 27.25 14.25 23.05
C ARG A 202 27.93 15.60 23.28
N LEU A 203 27.21 16.59 23.80
CA LEU A 203 27.76 17.91 24.12
C LEU A 203 28.79 17.83 25.25
N GLN A 204 28.52 17.04 26.29
CA GLN A 204 29.45 16.84 27.41
C GLN A 204 30.72 16.09 26.97
N GLU A 205 30.59 15.10 26.09
CA GLU A 205 31.75 14.42 25.48
C GLU A 205 32.66 15.42 24.77
N LEU A 206 32.09 16.25 23.88
CA LEU A 206 32.84 17.24 23.10
C LEU A 206 33.41 18.39 23.96
N LEU A 207 32.77 18.73 25.07
CA LEU A 207 33.31 19.70 26.03
C LEU A 207 34.49 19.13 26.83
N THR A 208 34.52 17.81 27.03
CA THR A 208 35.59 17.13 27.78
C THR A 208 36.76 16.76 26.87
N ASP A 209 36.49 16.39 25.62
CA ASP A 209 37.50 16.08 24.61
C ASP A 209 37.83 17.29 23.74
N THR A 210 38.83 18.06 24.18
CA THR A 210 39.24 19.32 23.54
C THR A 210 39.86 19.19 22.14
N GLN A 211 39.96 17.98 21.56
CA GLN A 211 40.52 17.78 20.21
C GLN A 211 39.50 18.06 19.09
N ASP A 212 38.19 17.86 19.31
CA ASP A 212 37.15 17.99 18.28
C ASP A 212 36.43 19.35 18.30
N THR A 213 37.23 20.43 18.26
CA THR A 213 36.74 21.81 18.26
C THR A 213 35.80 22.14 17.08
N GLU A 214 35.99 21.50 15.92
CA GLU A 214 35.13 21.69 14.75
C GLU A 214 33.72 21.09 14.95
N GLU A 215 33.64 19.90 15.53
CA GLU A 215 32.36 19.23 15.79
C GLU A 215 31.57 19.94 16.89
N LEU A 216 32.25 20.45 17.92
CA LEU A 216 31.64 21.27 18.97
C LEU A 216 31.00 22.55 18.41
N LEU A 217 31.66 23.23 17.47
CA LEU A 217 31.13 24.43 16.83
C LEU A 217 29.95 24.13 15.90
N ARG A 218 29.97 23.00 15.18
CA ARG A 218 28.83 22.54 14.37
C ARG A 218 27.62 22.22 15.23
N LEU A 219 27.82 21.55 16.36
CA LEU A 219 26.75 21.23 17.31
C LEU A 219 26.19 22.51 17.95
N ARG A 220 27.04 23.46 18.31
CA ARG A 220 26.62 24.79 18.78
C ARG A 220 25.73 25.49 17.76
N ASP A 221 26.14 25.54 16.49
CA ASP A 221 25.37 26.22 15.44
C ASP A 221 24.01 25.54 15.21
N PHE A 222 23.97 24.20 15.30
CA PHE A 222 22.73 23.43 15.28
C PHE A 222 21.81 23.79 16.45
N LEU A 223 22.32 23.88 17.68
CA LEU A 223 21.53 24.27 18.86
C LEU A 223 21.00 25.70 18.75
N LEU A 224 21.80 26.65 18.23
CA LEU A 224 21.37 28.04 18.03
C LEU A 224 20.33 28.20 16.91
N ALA A 225 20.37 27.34 15.89
CA ALA A 225 19.40 27.38 14.78
C ALA A 225 17.99 26.92 15.21
N ASN A 226 17.88 26.19 16.33
CA ASN A 226 16.62 25.66 16.86
C ASN A 226 16.27 26.36 18.17
N ARG A 227 15.22 27.18 18.17
CA ARG A 227 14.89 28.07 19.30
C ARG A 227 14.65 27.33 20.62
N ASP A 228 13.93 26.22 20.57
CA ASP A 228 13.65 25.34 21.69
C ASP A 228 14.93 24.75 22.31
N LEU A 229 15.84 24.27 21.47
CA LEU A 229 17.14 23.75 21.90
C LEU A 229 18.05 24.87 22.43
N SER A 230 18.05 26.04 21.80
CA SER A 230 18.81 27.20 22.27
C SER A 230 18.39 27.65 23.67
N ASP A 231 17.10 27.59 23.98
CA ASP A 231 16.58 27.93 25.32
C ASP A 231 17.00 26.87 26.35
N GLN A 232 16.90 25.59 25.99
CA GLN A 232 17.19 24.46 26.88
C GLN A 232 18.68 24.25 27.17
N PHE A 233 19.56 24.51 26.19
CA PHE A 233 21.03 24.34 26.30
C PHE A 233 21.77 25.67 26.51
N SER A 234 21.08 26.69 27.04
CA SER A 234 21.61 28.04 27.16
C SER A 234 22.87 28.12 28.04
N SER A 235 22.99 27.30 29.09
CA SER A 235 24.20 27.21 29.93
C SER A 235 25.39 26.65 29.16
N GLU A 236 25.20 25.58 28.41
CA GLU A 236 26.24 24.90 27.67
C GLU A 236 26.70 25.76 26.48
N LEU A 237 25.77 26.48 25.83
CA LEU A 237 26.08 27.48 24.80
C LEU A 237 26.93 28.64 25.33
N GLN A 238 26.69 29.10 26.57
CA GLN A 238 27.53 30.10 27.23
C GLN A 238 28.95 29.55 27.49
N THR A 239 29.06 28.30 27.93
CA THR A 239 30.36 27.64 28.12
C THR A 239 31.15 27.55 26.81
N ILE A 240 30.51 27.10 25.73
CA ILE A 240 31.15 27.00 24.41
C ILE A 240 31.60 28.38 23.92
N THR A 241 30.79 29.41 24.10
CA THR A 241 31.14 30.79 23.73
C THR A 241 32.33 31.32 24.54
N SER A 242 32.38 31.01 25.84
CA SER A 242 33.54 31.35 26.70
C SER A 242 34.80 30.60 26.26
N MET A 243 34.69 29.32 25.90
CA MET A 243 35.81 28.53 25.39
C MET A 243 36.31 29.04 24.03
N GLU A 244 35.41 29.38 23.11
CA GLU A 244 35.78 29.96 21.81
C GLU A 244 36.53 31.30 21.98
N THR A 245 36.05 32.17 22.88
CA THR A 245 36.75 33.43 23.16
C THR A 245 38.11 33.22 23.81
N GLN A 246 38.27 32.18 24.64
CA GLN A 246 39.57 31.76 25.18
C GLN A 246 40.49 31.16 24.11
N TRP A 247 39.98 30.34 23.18
CA TRP A 247 40.75 29.82 22.05
C TRP A 247 41.22 30.94 21.11
N ARG A 248 40.34 31.90 20.81
CA ARG A 248 40.70 33.09 20.02
C ARG A 248 41.71 33.99 20.71
N ARG A 249 41.70 34.09 22.06
CA ARG A 249 42.71 34.84 22.82
C ARG A 249 44.03 34.08 22.98
N GLY A 250 44.00 32.76 23.16
CA GLY A 250 45.17 31.90 23.33
C GLY A 250 45.98 31.69 22.05
N GLY A 251 45.34 31.77 20.87
CA GLY A 251 46.01 31.71 19.57
C GLY A 251 46.82 32.96 19.19
N GLY A 252 46.74 34.04 19.97
CA GLY A 252 47.40 35.33 19.68
C GLY A 252 48.67 35.63 20.47
N ALA A 253 49.15 34.73 21.34
CA ALA A 253 50.24 35.00 22.27
C ALA A 253 51.52 34.17 22.02
N ARG A 254 51.91 34.01 20.75
CA ARG A 254 53.23 33.45 20.41
C ARG A 254 53.80 33.98 19.09
N GLU A 255 53.86 35.30 18.93
CA GLU A 255 54.84 35.94 18.04
C GLU A 255 55.01 37.41 18.41
N GLY A 256 56.23 37.83 18.71
CA GLY A 256 56.60 39.24 18.91
C GLY A 256 57.29 39.54 20.24
N GLY A 257 58.60 39.29 20.31
CA GLY A 257 59.41 39.67 21.46
C GLY A 257 60.89 39.36 21.31
N GLY A 258 61.56 40.00 20.35
CA GLY A 258 63.01 39.92 20.18
C GLY A 258 63.48 40.91 19.12
N ASN A 259 63.43 42.19 19.43
CA ASN A 259 64.07 43.24 18.65
C ASN A 259 64.96 44.05 19.59
N GLU A 260 66.27 43.90 19.41
CA GLU A 260 67.35 44.74 19.95
C GLU A 260 68.53 44.51 19.01
N VAL A 261 69.26 45.47 18.48
CA VAL A 261 69.33 46.93 18.60
C VAL A 261 70.06 47.39 17.33
N GLU A 262 69.63 48.52 16.76
CA GLU A 262 70.42 49.24 15.77
C GLU A 262 71.12 50.43 16.45
N THR A 263 72.23 50.87 15.85
CA THR A 263 72.86 52.21 15.88
C THR A 263 74.12 52.39 16.76
N PRO A 264 74.93 53.45 16.53
CA PRO A 264 75.72 53.72 15.31
C PRO A 264 77.15 54.27 15.62
N GLU A 265 78.07 54.19 14.65
CA GLU A 265 79.16 55.14 14.27
C GLU A 265 80.26 54.43 13.46
#